data_AF-A0A7L1XQL3-F1
#
_entry.id   AF-A0A7L1XQL3-F1
#
_cell.length_a   1.000
_cell.length_b   1.000
_cell.length_c   1.000
_cell.angle_alpha   90.00
_cell.angle_beta   90.00
_cell.angle_gamma   90.00
#
_symmetry.space_group_name_H-M   'P 1'
#
loop_
_entity.id
_entity.type
_entity.pdbx_description
1 polymer ?
#
loop_
_entity_poly.entity_id
_entity_poly.type
_entity_poly.pdbx_seq_one_letter_code
_entity_poly.pdbx_strand_id
1 'polypeptide(L)'
;LGVSQLEKSIVNILAEIEIIANSTAGALCRLNQEVKSLEGEVFQKRMALDIITARMGRVCTVISTSCCTYIDESSKVEVDLQ
;
A
#
# COMPACT_ATOMS: atom_id res chain seq x y z
N LEU A 1 11.00 31.50 -34.03
CA LEU A 1 9.60 31.52 -33.56
C LEU A 1 9.09 30.12 -33.19
N GLY A 2 9.24 29.09 -34.03
CA GLY A 2 8.79 27.73 -33.67
C GLY A 2 9.53 27.06 -32.50
N VAL A 3 10.86 27.16 -32.45
CA VAL A 3 11.68 26.56 -31.38
C VAL A 3 11.34 27.10 -29.99
N SER A 4 11.17 28.42 -29.86
CA SER A 4 10.80 29.07 -28.59
C SER A 4 9.41 28.67 -28.08
N GLN A 5 8.49 28.32 -28.99
CA GLN A 5 7.15 27.86 -28.60
C GLN A 5 7.20 26.41 -28.12
N LEU A 6 8.00 25.57 -28.78
CA LEU A 6 8.25 24.19 -28.37
C LEU A 6 8.90 24.14 -26.98
N GLU A 7 9.90 24.98 -26.71
CA GLU A 7 10.55 25.07 -25.39
C GLU A 7 9.53 25.40 -24.29
N LYS A 8 8.62 26.36 -24.53
CA LYS A 8 7.55 26.69 -23.57
C LYS A 8 6.61 25.53 -23.32
N SER A 9 6.20 24.82 -24.38
CA SER A 9 5.35 23.64 -24.26
C SER A 9 6.02 22.52 -23.46
N ILE A 10 7.32 22.29 -23.68
CA ILE A 10 8.09 21.30 -22.91
C ILE A 10 8.14 21.67 -21.43
N VAL A 11 8.46 22.92 -21.09
CA VAL A 11 8.49 23.38 -19.70
C VAL A 11 7.13 23.22 -19.03
N ASN A 12 6.04 23.55 -19.73
CA ASN A 12 4.70 23.40 -19.20
C ASN A 12 4.35 21.93 -18.93
N ILE A 13 4.70 21.02 -19.86
CA ILE A 13 4.50 19.58 -19.68
C ILE A 13 5.32 19.05 -18.50
N LEU A 14 6.56 19.48 -18.34
CA LEU A 14 7.40 19.08 -17.22
C LEU A 14 6.81 19.51 -15.87
N ALA A 15 6.25 20.73 -15.79
CA ALA A 15 5.58 21.21 -14.59
C ALA A 15 4.33 20.36 -14.24
N GLU A 16 3.52 20.02 -15.24
CA GLU A 16 2.35 19.14 -15.03
C GLU A 16 2.77 17.73 -14.58
N ILE A 17 3.83 17.17 -15.17
CA ILE A 17 4.38 15.87 -14.77
C ILE A 17 4.85 15.91 -13.31
N GLU A 18 5.52 16.98 -12.88
CA GLU A 18 5.97 17.14 -11.49
C GLU A 18 4.79 17.18 -10.51
N ILE A 19 3.73 17.91 -10.84
CA ILE A 19 2.49 17.96 -10.04
C ILE A 19 1.86 16.56 -9.93
N ILE A 20 1.74 15.86 -11.06
CA ILE A 20 1.18 14.51 -11.09
C ILE A 20 2.03 13.54 -10.27
N ALA A 21 3.35 13.57 -10.42
CA ALA A 21 4.28 12.72 -9.69
C ALA A 21 4.17 12.94 -8.18
N ASN A 22 4.19 14.19 -7.72
CA ASN A 22 4.08 14.52 -6.30
C ASN A 22 2.71 14.13 -5.71
N SER A 23 1.62 14.39 -6.45
CA SER A 23 0.27 13.98 -6.03
C SER A 23 0.14 12.46 -5.93
N THR A 24 0.68 11.74 -6.90
CA THR A 24 0.68 10.27 -6.95
C THR A 24 1.50 9.68 -5.80
N ALA A 25 2.70 10.21 -5.55
CA ALA A 25 3.54 9.80 -4.43
C ALA A 25 2.83 10.03 -3.08
N GLY A 26 2.20 11.19 -2.91
CA GLY A 26 1.41 11.48 -1.71
C GLY A 26 0.21 10.53 -1.52
N ALA A 27 -0.46 10.15 -2.60
CA ALA A 27 -1.56 9.18 -2.55
C ALA A 27 -1.07 7.77 -2.17
N LEU A 28 0.03 7.31 -2.75
CA LEU A 28 0.64 6.01 -2.45
C LEU A 28 1.13 5.95 -0.99
N CYS A 29 1.72 7.02 -0.48
CA CYS A 29 2.09 7.13 0.94
C CYS A 29 0.89 6.95 1.88
N ARG A 30 -0.24 7.60 1.59
CA ARG A 30 -1.47 7.47 2.39
C ARG A 30 -2.05 6.07 2.32
N LEU A 31 -2.08 5.47 1.13
CA LEU A 31 -2.53 4.07 0.97
C LEU A 31 -1.66 3.10 1.77
N ASN A 32 -0.34 3.27 1.76
CA ASN A 32 0.57 2.44 2.56
C ASN A 32 0.30 2.57 4.06
N GLN A 33 -0.01 3.78 4.53
CA GLN A 33 -0.39 4.03 5.94
C GLN A 33 -1.75 3.38 6.29
N GLU A 34 -2.74 3.45 5.40
CA GLU A 34 -4.03 2.79 5.60
C GLU A 34 -3.89 1.27 5.67
N VAL A 35 -3.07 0.67 4.80
CA VAL A 35 -2.79 -0.78 4.83
C VAL A 35 -2.10 -1.18 6.13
N LYS A 36 -1.07 -0.43 6.58
CA LYS A 36 -0.42 -0.64 7.89
C LYS A 36 -1.40 -0.56 9.06
N SER A 37 -2.33 0.39 9.02
CA SER A 37 -3.35 0.54 10.06
C SER A 37 -4.27 -0.68 10.12
N LEU A 38 -4.71 -1.16 8.95
CA LEU A 38 -5.59 -2.33 8.84
C LEU A 38 -4.89 -3.63 9.24
N GLU A 39 -3.61 -3.77 8.94
CA GLU A 39 -2.79 -4.94 9.29
C GLU A 39 -2.92 -5.29 10.79
N GLY A 40 -2.75 -4.30 11.67
CA GLY A 40 -2.86 -4.50 13.12
C GLY A 40 -4.23 -5.02 13.54
N GLU A 41 -5.30 -4.46 12.99
CA GLU A 41 -6.67 -4.93 13.28
C GLU A 41 -6.90 -6.37 12.80
N VAL A 42 -6.43 -6.70 11.60
CA VAL A 42 -6.61 -8.05 11.02
C VAL A 42 -5.85 -9.09 11.83
N PHE A 43 -4.62 -8.79 12.25
CA PHE A 43 -3.87 -9.70 13.13
C PHE A 43 -4.53 -9.87 14.49
N GLN A 44 -5.06 -8.80 15.09
CA GLN A 44 -5.78 -8.90 16.35
C GLN A 44 -7.05 -9.77 16.20
N LYS A 45 -7.82 -9.59 15.12
CA LYS A 45 -8.99 -10.43 14.80
C LYS A 45 -8.61 -11.89 14.59
N ARG A 46 -7.51 -12.17 13.88
CA ARG A 46 -6.97 -13.53 13.73
C ARG A 46 -6.60 -14.14 15.09
N MET A 47 -5.88 -13.41 15.94
CA MET A 47 -5.49 -13.87 17.27
C MET A 47 -6.72 -14.21 18.12
N ALA A 48 -7.73 -13.35 18.12
CA ALA A 48 -8.98 -13.61 18.84
C ALA A 48 -9.67 -14.89 18.35
N LEU A 49 -9.75 -15.10 17.03
CA LEU A 49 -10.30 -16.32 16.45
C LEU A 49 -9.49 -17.55 16.81
N ASP A 50 -8.16 -17.47 16.78
CA ASP A 50 -7.27 -18.58 17.15
C ASP A 50 -7.38 -18.95 18.65
N ILE A 51 -7.60 -17.96 19.52
CA ILE A 51 -7.89 -18.19 20.95
C ILE A 51 -9.22 -18.92 21.11
N ILE A 52 -10.30 -18.41 20.50
CA ILE A 52 -11.65 -18.98 20.62
C ILE A 52 -11.69 -20.40 20.03
N THR A 53 -10.94 -20.65 18.95
CA THR A 53 -10.91 -21.93 18.25
C THR A 53 -9.72 -22.82 18.64
N ALA A 54 -8.99 -22.50 19.71
CA ALA A 54 -7.76 -23.20 20.09
C ALA A 54 -7.96 -24.72 20.25
N ARG A 55 -9.07 -25.14 20.87
CA ARG A 55 -9.41 -26.57 21.06
C ARG A 55 -9.79 -27.29 19.75
N MET A 56 -10.17 -26.54 18.72
CA MET A 56 -10.55 -27.05 17.40
C MET A 56 -9.38 -26.99 16.41
N GLY A 57 -8.16 -26.66 16.88
CA GLY A 57 -6.98 -26.58 16.04
C GLY A 57 -6.74 -25.21 15.40
N ARG A 58 -7.28 -24.12 15.97
CA ARG A 58 -7.19 -22.73 15.47
C ARG A 58 -7.99 -22.48 14.20
N VAL A 59 -8.09 -21.22 13.78
CA VAL A 59 -9.09 -20.80 12.79
C VAL A 59 -8.89 -21.47 11.43
N CYS A 60 -7.63 -21.67 11.02
CA CYS A 60 -7.30 -22.27 9.72
C CYS A 60 -7.75 -23.75 9.62
N THR A 61 -7.65 -24.50 10.73
CA THR A 61 -8.17 -25.87 10.80
C THR A 61 -9.70 -25.86 10.79
N VAL A 62 -10.33 -24.95 11.54
CA VAL A 62 -11.80 -24.83 11.61
C VAL A 62 -12.43 -24.56 10.25
N ILE A 63 -11.81 -23.72 9.43
CA ILE A 63 -12.32 -23.39 8.08
C ILE A 63 -11.82 -24.36 7.00
N SER A 64 -11.07 -25.41 7.37
CA SER A 64 -10.57 -26.45 6.47
C SER A 64 -9.76 -25.91 5.28
N THR A 65 -8.85 -24.96 5.54
CA THR A 65 -7.98 -24.39 4.50
C THR A 65 -6.54 -24.22 4.96
N SER A 66 -5.62 -24.10 4.01
CA SER A 66 -4.24 -23.71 4.29
C SER A 66 -4.21 -22.30 4.88
N CYS A 67 -3.37 -22.09 5.89
CA CYS A 67 -3.35 -20.81 6.60
C CYS A 67 -2.66 -19.72 5.77
N CYS A 68 -3.36 -18.60 5.56
CA CYS A 68 -2.77 -17.42 4.95
C CYS A 68 -2.00 -16.59 5.98
N THR A 69 -0.91 -15.97 5.53
CA THR A 69 -0.13 -14.97 6.27
C THR A 69 -0.08 -13.67 5.47
N TYR A 70 -0.08 -12.54 6.19
CA TYR A 70 0.22 -11.25 5.59
C TYR A 70 1.75 -11.09 5.51
N ILE A 71 2.23 -10.49 4.43
CA ILE A 71 3.63 -10.13 4.21
C ILE A 71 3.68 -8.61 4.10
N ASP A 72 4.42 -7.98 5.01
CA ASP A 72 4.58 -6.53 5.02
C ASP A 72 5.58 -6.10 3.94
N GLU A 73 5.08 -5.43 2.89
CA GLU A 73 5.90 -4.81 1.83
C GLU A 73 6.01 -3.29 1.98
N SER A 74 5.61 -2.72 3.11
CA SER A 74 5.52 -1.28 3.27
C SER A 74 6.86 -0.56 3.16
N SER A 75 7.95 -1.20 3.59
CA SER A 75 9.31 -0.68 3.45
C SER A 75 9.72 -0.56 1.98
N LYS A 76 9.30 -1.50 1.13
CA LYS A 76 9.54 -1.46 -0.31
C LYS A 76 8.77 -0.30 -0.94
N VAL A 77 7.50 -0.12 -0.57
CA VAL A 77 6.70 1.04 -1.02
C VAL A 77 7.33 2.35 -0.58
N GLU A 78 7.85 2.43 0.64
CA GLU A 78 8.52 3.63 1.14
C GLU A 78 9.82 3.94 0.38
N VAL A 79 10.59 2.92 -0.01
CA VAL A 79 11.81 3.08 -0.83
C VAL A 79 11.46 3.51 -2.26
N ASP A 80 10.41 2.96 -2.86
CA ASP A 80 9.99 3.31 -4.23
C ASP A 80 9.44 4.75 -4.35
N LEU A 81 9.12 5.39 -3.22
CA LEU A 81 8.61 6.76 -3.15
C LEU A 81 9.66 7.82 -2.78
N GLN A 82 10.89 7.41 -2.46
CA GLN A 82 12.03 8.29 -2.14
C GLN A 82 12.90 8.56 -3.37
#